data_AF-K7EPL5-F1
#
_entry.id   AF-K7EPL5-F1
#
_cell.length_a   1.000
_cell.length_b   1.000
_cell.length_c   1.000
_cell.angle_alpha   90.00
_cell.angle_beta   90.00
_cell.angle_gamma   90.00
#
_symmetry.space_group_name_H-M   'P 1'
#
loop_
_entity.id
_entity.type
_entity.pdbx_description
1 polymer ?
#
loop_
_entity_poly.entity_id
_entity_poly.type
_entity_poly.pdbx_seq_one_letter_code
_entity_poly.pdbx_strand_id
1 'polypeptide(L)'
;MSWVQATLLARGLCRAWGGTCGAALTGTSISQVPRRLPRGLHCSAAAHSSEQSLVPSPPEPRQRPTKALVPFEDLFGQAPGGERDKASFLQTVQKFAEHSVRKRGHIDFIYLALRKMREYGVERDLAVYNQLLNIFPKEVFRPRNIIQRIFVHYPRQQECGIAVLEQMENHGVMPNKETEFLLIQIFGRKSYPMLKLVRLKLWFPRFMNVNPFPVPRDLPQDPVELA
;
A
#
# COMPACT_ATOMS: atom_id res chain seq x y z
N MET A 1 -38.64 29.92 6.74
CA MET A 1 -38.21 30.35 8.10
C MET A 1 -37.27 29.28 8.64
N SER A 2 -35.99 29.31 8.23
CA SER A 2 -34.84 29.80 9.02
C SER A 2 -34.44 28.76 10.09
N TRP A 3 -33.44 27.87 9.94
CA TRP A 3 -32.01 28.06 9.68
C TRP A 3 -31.29 29.11 10.55
N VAL A 4 -31.78 29.37 11.77
CA VAL A 4 -31.00 30.07 12.80
C VAL A 4 -31.47 29.60 14.18
N GLN A 5 -30.79 28.62 14.79
CA GLN A 5 -30.63 28.43 16.25
C GLN A 5 -30.18 26.98 16.56
N ALA A 6 -28.89 26.70 16.39
CA ALA A 6 -28.23 25.58 17.10
C ALA A 6 -26.70 25.72 17.13
N THR A 7 -26.18 26.96 17.15
CA THR A 7 -24.76 27.26 17.34
C THR A 7 -24.57 28.01 18.65
N LEU A 8 -24.67 27.29 19.77
CA LEU A 8 -24.30 27.79 21.09
C LEU A 8 -23.97 26.58 21.98
N LEU A 9 -22.72 26.12 21.91
CA LEU A 9 -21.94 25.47 22.98
C LEU A 9 -20.53 25.12 22.44
N ALA A 10 -19.82 26.14 21.97
CA ALA A 10 -18.40 26.05 21.64
C ALA A 10 -17.71 27.36 22.04
N ARG A 11 -17.61 27.62 23.35
CA ARG A 11 -16.73 28.66 23.90
C ARG A 11 -16.20 28.21 25.25
N GLY A 12 -15.00 27.67 25.25
CA GLY A 12 -14.24 27.43 26.47
C GLY A 12 -13.01 26.58 26.21
N LEU A 13 -11.83 27.14 26.51
CA LEU A 13 -10.50 26.51 26.56
C LEU A 13 -9.65 26.57 25.30
N CYS A 14 -9.23 27.79 24.94
CA CYS A 14 -7.91 28.07 24.35
C CYS A 14 -7.48 29.48 24.80
N ARG A 15 -6.89 29.59 25.99
CA ARG A 15 -6.09 30.76 26.42
C ARG A 15 -5.06 30.32 27.44
N ALA A 16 -3.80 30.19 27.03
CA ALA A 16 -2.60 30.52 27.80
C ALA A 16 -1.35 30.06 27.03
N TRP A 17 -0.71 30.95 26.26
CA TRP A 17 0.63 31.47 26.56
C TRP A 17 1.09 32.41 25.45
N GLY A 18 0.91 33.70 25.68
CA GLY A 18 1.67 34.82 25.12
C GLY A 18 1.70 35.83 26.26
N GLY A 19 2.84 36.30 26.75
CA GLY A 19 3.90 36.94 25.99
C GLY A 19 3.86 38.42 26.38
N THR A 20 4.74 38.82 27.30
CA THR A 20 5.10 40.19 27.77
C THR A 20 5.92 39.97 29.06
N CYS A 21 7.03 40.63 29.37
CA CYS A 21 7.65 41.87 28.92
C CYS A 21 9.17 41.73 28.95
N GLY A 22 9.85 42.57 28.17
CA GLY A 22 11.28 42.81 28.30
C GLY A 22 11.63 43.45 29.64
N ALA A 23 12.75 43.00 30.21
CA ALA A 23 13.54 43.74 31.17
C ALA A 23 14.99 43.63 30.70
N ALA A 24 15.58 44.78 30.38
CA ALA A 24 16.99 44.91 30.10
C ALA A 24 17.77 44.62 31.40
N LEU A 25 18.66 43.63 31.37
CA LEU A 25 19.71 43.49 32.37
C LEU A 25 21.06 43.34 31.69
N THR A 26 21.91 44.25 32.12
CA THR A 26 23.30 44.48 31.76
C THR A 26 24.19 43.27 32.04
N GLY A 27 25.05 42.97 31.08
CA GLY A 27 26.44 42.55 31.25
C GLY A 27 26.74 41.42 32.23
N THR A 28 26.92 40.21 31.70
CA THR A 28 27.87 39.24 32.27
C THR A 28 28.49 38.39 31.15
N SER A 29 29.80 38.24 31.25
CA SER A 29 30.75 37.62 30.33
C SER A 29 30.30 36.29 29.72
N ILE A 30 30.38 36.21 28.39
CA ILE A 30 30.24 34.97 27.61
C ILE A 30 31.46 34.09 27.91
N SER A 31 31.28 33.08 28.75
CA SER A 31 32.26 32.01 28.93
C SER A 31 32.25 31.15 27.67
N GLN A 32 33.25 31.37 26.80
CA GLN A 32 33.50 30.54 25.62
C GLN A 32 33.89 29.13 26.06
N VAL A 33 32.93 28.20 26.01
CA VAL A 33 33.25 26.77 26.05
C VAL A 33 33.70 26.37 24.64
N PRO A 34 34.94 25.91 24.43
CA PRO A 34 35.39 25.51 23.11
C PRO A 34 34.61 24.28 22.66
N ARG A 35 33.95 24.39 21.51
CA ARG A 35 33.43 23.25 20.76
C ARG A 35 34.60 22.35 20.40
N ARG A 36 34.84 21.30 21.19
CA ARG A 36 35.69 20.19 20.77
C ARG A 36 34.99 19.48 19.62
N LEU A 37 35.47 19.71 18.40
CA LEU A 37 35.18 18.84 17.26
C LEU A 37 35.53 17.40 17.67
N PRO A 38 34.68 16.40 17.38
CA PRO A 38 35.15 15.02 17.43
C PRO A 38 36.26 14.88 16.38
N ARG A 39 37.45 14.52 16.85
CA ARG A 39 38.59 14.12 16.01
C ARG A 39 38.12 13.08 15.00
N GLY A 40 38.50 13.30 13.74
CA GLY A 40 38.16 12.45 12.61
C GLY A 40 38.46 10.98 12.89
N LEU A 41 37.48 10.14 12.56
CA LEU A 41 37.72 8.72 12.37
C LEU A 41 38.56 8.60 11.10
N HIS A 42 39.81 8.17 11.26
CA HIS A 42 40.65 7.74 10.15
C HIS A 42 39.97 6.55 9.46
N CYS A 43 39.44 6.77 8.26
CA CYS A 43 39.10 5.68 7.36
C CYS A 43 40.40 5.11 6.80
N SER A 44 40.87 3.99 7.34
CA SER A 44 41.87 3.17 6.67
C SER A 44 41.23 2.59 5.41
N ALA A 45 41.74 3.00 4.24
CA ALA A 45 41.44 2.36 2.97
C ALA A 45 42.17 1.01 2.93
N ALA A 46 41.53 -0.04 3.44
CA ALA A 46 41.92 -1.41 3.15
C ALA A 46 41.21 -1.82 1.85
N ALA A 47 42.00 -2.11 0.81
CA ALA A 47 41.50 -2.72 -0.41
C ALA A 47 40.97 -4.12 -0.08
N HIS A 48 39.65 -4.26 0.09
CA HIS A 48 39.01 -5.56 0.15
C HIS A 48 38.83 -6.07 -1.28
N SER A 49 39.67 -7.05 -1.60
CA SER A 49 39.48 -8.02 -2.67
C SER A 49 38.04 -8.55 -2.69
N SER A 50 37.52 -8.67 -3.90
CA SER A 50 36.24 -9.24 -4.31
C SER A 50 35.78 -10.41 -3.44
N GLU A 51 34.97 -10.15 -2.42
CA GLU A 51 34.15 -11.16 -1.76
C GLU A 51 32.71 -11.02 -2.27
N GLN A 52 32.26 -12.10 -2.90
CA GLN A 52 30.89 -12.29 -3.36
C GLN A 52 29.93 -11.99 -2.20
N SER A 53 28.94 -11.15 -2.47
CA SER A 53 27.85 -10.83 -1.55
C SER A 53 27.09 -12.10 -1.14
N LEU A 54 27.52 -12.72 -0.04
CA LEU A 54 26.86 -13.86 0.61
C LEU A 54 25.70 -13.41 1.51
N VAL A 55 24.96 -12.36 1.13
CA VAL A 55 23.69 -12.05 1.79
C VAL A 55 22.65 -13.02 1.20
N PRO A 56 22.11 -13.97 1.99
CA PRO A 56 20.99 -14.77 1.52
C PRO A 56 19.83 -13.81 1.27
N SER A 57 19.23 -13.88 0.09
CA SER A 57 17.91 -13.29 -0.14
C SER A 57 16.98 -13.71 1.00
N PRO A 58 16.15 -12.80 1.56
CA PRO A 58 15.14 -13.19 2.52
C PRO A 58 14.36 -14.38 1.96
N PRO A 59 14.12 -15.45 2.74
CA PRO A 59 13.34 -16.57 2.26
C PRO A 59 11.99 -16.01 1.79
N GLU A 60 11.57 -16.37 0.58
CA GLU A 60 10.24 -16.03 0.09
C GLU A 60 9.23 -16.38 1.20
N PRO A 61 8.26 -15.50 1.48
CA PRO A 61 7.29 -15.75 2.53
C PRO A 61 6.66 -17.12 2.28
N ARG A 62 6.92 -18.06 3.21
CA ARG A 62 6.46 -19.45 3.12
C ARG A 62 4.98 -19.46 2.80
N GLN A 63 4.65 -19.78 1.55
CA GLN A 63 3.27 -19.89 1.11
C GLN A 63 2.62 -20.99 1.95
N ARG A 64 1.68 -20.61 2.82
CA ARG A 64 0.88 -21.59 3.58
C ARG A 64 0.12 -22.49 2.61
N PRO A 65 -0.20 -23.74 2.99
CA PRO A 65 -0.61 -24.78 2.05
C PRO A 65 -1.83 -24.36 1.23
N THR A 66 -1.69 -24.47 -0.10
CA THR A 66 -2.60 -24.25 -1.23
C THR A 66 -4.02 -24.85 -1.09
N LYS A 67 -4.31 -25.62 -0.03
CA LYS A 67 -5.54 -26.41 0.12
C LYS A 67 -6.83 -25.58 0.12
N ALA A 68 -6.78 -24.29 0.47
CA ALA A 68 -7.94 -23.40 0.46
C ALA A 68 -8.21 -22.73 -0.91
N LEU A 69 -7.27 -22.80 -1.85
CA LEU A 69 -7.41 -22.20 -3.18
C LEU A 69 -8.20 -23.09 -4.15
N VAL A 70 -8.16 -24.41 -3.92
CA VAL A 70 -8.75 -25.46 -4.75
C VAL A 70 -10.23 -25.21 -5.11
N PRO A 71 -11.13 -24.74 -4.22
CA PRO A 71 -12.54 -24.54 -4.57
C PRO A 71 -12.80 -23.45 -5.62
N PHE A 72 -11.86 -22.53 -5.81
CA PHE A 72 -12.03 -21.39 -6.72
C PHE A 72 -11.24 -21.55 -8.02
N GLU A 73 -10.36 -22.55 -8.13
CA GLU A 73 -9.59 -22.82 -9.35
C GLU A 73 -10.51 -23.16 -10.52
N ASP A 74 -11.60 -23.88 -10.26
CA ASP A 74 -12.62 -24.22 -11.26
C ASP A 74 -13.28 -22.98 -11.89
N LEU A 75 -13.38 -21.87 -11.14
CA LEU A 75 -13.94 -20.61 -11.65
C LEU A 75 -13.01 -19.91 -12.66
N PHE A 76 -11.71 -20.18 -12.58
CA PHE A 76 -10.69 -19.71 -13.51
C PHE A 76 -10.31 -20.80 -14.53
N GLY A 77 -11.14 -21.84 -14.67
CA GLY A 77 -10.94 -22.94 -15.62
C GLY A 77 -10.85 -22.48 -17.08
N GLN A 78 -10.33 -23.36 -17.94
CA GLN A 78 -10.10 -23.08 -19.37
C GLN A 78 -11.41 -22.73 -20.10
N ALA A 79 -11.44 -21.54 -20.70
CA ALA A 79 -12.42 -21.22 -21.71
C ALA A 79 -12.30 -22.22 -22.89
N PRO A 80 -13.40 -22.54 -23.60
CA PRO A 80 -13.41 -23.57 -24.65
C PRO A 80 -12.47 -23.30 -25.84
N GLY A 81 -11.86 -22.11 -25.92
CA GLY A 81 -10.86 -21.73 -26.92
C GLY A 81 -9.42 -21.56 -26.39
N GLY A 82 -9.14 -21.87 -25.11
CA GLY A 82 -7.80 -21.74 -24.51
C GLY A 82 -7.30 -20.29 -24.31
N GLU A 83 -7.87 -19.31 -25.00
CA GLU A 83 -7.56 -17.90 -24.84
C GLU A 83 -8.07 -17.36 -23.50
N ARG A 84 -7.17 -16.73 -22.76
CA ARG A 84 -7.42 -16.16 -21.43
C ARG A 84 -7.63 -14.67 -21.57
N ASP A 85 -8.89 -14.31 -21.80
CA ASP A 85 -9.24 -12.91 -22.05
C ASP A 85 -9.49 -12.13 -20.77
N LYS A 86 -9.19 -10.84 -20.80
CA LYS A 86 -9.60 -9.89 -19.75
C LYS A 86 -11.10 -9.98 -19.42
N ALA A 87 -11.96 -10.15 -20.42
CA ALA A 87 -13.41 -10.26 -20.23
C ALA A 87 -13.78 -11.51 -19.41
N SER A 88 -13.10 -12.63 -19.65
CA SER A 88 -13.32 -13.87 -18.89
C SER A 88 -12.94 -13.71 -17.42
N PHE A 89 -11.81 -13.04 -17.13
CA PHE A 89 -11.38 -12.74 -15.77
C PHE A 89 -12.42 -11.88 -15.03
N LEU A 90 -12.89 -10.81 -15.66
CA LEU A 90 -13.92 -9.91 -15.10
C LEU A 90 -15.23 -10.67 -14.85
N GLN A 91 -15.63 -11.54 -15.77
CA GLN A 91 -16.82 -12.38 -15.60
C GLN A 91 -16.68 -13.31 -14.40
N THR A 92 -15.51 -13.91 -14.18
CA THR A 92 -15.24 -14.74 -13.01
C THR A 92 -15.32 -13.96 -11.71
N VAL A 93 -14.74 -12.76 -11.66
CA VAL A 93 -14.84 -11.86 -10.50
C VAL A 93 -16.31 -11.48 -10.21
N GLN A 94 -17.09 -11.19 -11.24
CA GLN A 94 -18.51 -10.87 -11.12
C GLN A 94 -19.33 -12.07 -10.63
N LYS A 95 -19.14 -13.26 -11.20
CA LYS A 95 -19.78 -14.50 -10.76
C LYS A 95 -19.52 -14.78 -9.28
N PHE A 96 -18.28 -14.55 -8.81
CA PHE A 96 -17.95 -14.68 -7.39
C PHE A 96 -18.71 -13.66 -6.52
N ALA A 97 -18.80 -12.41 -6.96
CA ALA A 97 -19.51 -11.36 -6.24
C ALA A 97 -21.02 -11.65 -6.12
N GLU A 98 -21.64 -12.22 -7.17
CA GLU A 98 -23.06 -12.59 -7.21
C GLU A 98 -23.36 -13.84 -6.37
N HIS A 99 -22.50 -14.87 -6.46
CA HIS A 99 -22.73 -16.14 -5.77
C HIS A 99 -22.48 -16.06 -4.25
N SER A 100 -21.60 -15.16 -3.81
CA SER A 100 -21.18 -15.09 -2.42
C SER A 100 -22.02 -14.09 -1.60
N VAL A 101 -23.28 -14.43 -1.30
CA VAL A 101 -24.20 -13.61 -0.46
C VAL A 101 -23.56 -13.21 0.88
N ARG A 102 -22.72 -14.07 1.46
CA ARG A 102 -21.97 -13.81 2.70
C ARG A 102 -20.49 -13.51 2.50
N LYS A 103 -20.03 -13.39 1.24
CA LYS A 103 -18.61 -13.15 0.87
C LYS A 103 -17.64 -14.10 1.58
N ARG A 104 -18.02 -15.37 1.79
CA ARG A 104 -17.14 -16.37 2.43
C ARG A 104 -16.01 -16.72 1.46
N GLY A 105 -14.80 -16.91 1.98
CA GLY A 105 -13.62 -17.23 1.16
C GLY A 105 -13.10 -16.09 0.27
N HIS A 106 -13.59 -14.84 0.43
CA HIS A 106 -13.14 -13.71 -0.38
C HIS A 106 -11.62 -13.49 -0.35
N ILE A 107 -10.97 -13.74 0.79
CA ILE A 107 -9.52 -13.61 0.92
C ILE A 107 -8.81 -14.60 -0.01
N ASP A 108 -9.20 -15.87 0.05
CA ASP A 108 -8.60 -16.95 -0.74
C ASP A 108 -8.87 -16.72 -2.24
N PHE A 109 -10.10 -16.30 -2.58
CA PHE A 109 -10.44 -15.91 -3.95
C PHE A 109 -9.58 -14.75 -4.46
N ILE A 110 -9.41 -13.68 -3.66
CA ILE A 110 -8.57 -12.54 -4.06
C ILE A 110 -7.13 -13.00 -4.26
N TYR A 111 -6.56 -13.79 -3.35
CA TYR A 111 -5.20 -14.31 -3.52
C TYR A 111 -5.06 -15.19 -4.77
N LEU A 112 -6.06 -16.03 -5.08
CA LEU A 112 -6.06 -16.79 -6.32
C LEU A 112 -6.14 -15.88 -7.54
N ALA A 113 -7.06 -14.93 -7.54
CA ALA A 113 -7.25 -13.97 -8.63
C ALA A 113 -5.96 -13.19 -8.90
N LEU A 114 -5.30 -12.69 -7.84
CA LEU A 114 -4.01 -12.00 -7.89
C LEU A 114 -2.91 -12.85 -8.57
N ARG A 115 -2.83 -14.16 -8.26
CA ARG A 115 -1.90 -15.10 -8.92
C ARG A 115 -2.24 -15.27 -10.40
N LYS A 116 -3.52 -15.34 -10.72
CA LYS A 116 -4.02 -15.54 -12.09
C LYS A 116 -3.96 -14.28 -12.97
N MET A 117 -3.84 -13.07 -12.41
CA MET A 117 -3.85 -11.82 -13.21
C MET A 117 -2.86 -11.82 -14.38
N ARG A 118 -1.68 -12.41 -14.21
CA ARG A 118 -0.66 -12.51 -15.27
C ARG A 118 -1.09 -13.40 -16.42
N GLU A 119 -1.75 -14.51 -16.09
CA GLU A 119 -2.27 -15.48 -17.05
C GLU A 119 -3.36 -14.91 -17.96
N TYR A 120 -4.06 -13.84 -17.52
CA TYR A 120 -5.11 -13.15 -18.28
C TYR A 120 -4.66 -11.78 -18.80
N GLY A 121 -3.38 -11.40 -18.62
CA GLY A 121 -2.85 -10.09 -19.05
C GLY A 121 -3.49 -8.88 -18.36
N VAL A 122 -4.12 -9.04 -17.20
CA VAL A 122 -4.86 -7.99 -16.49
C VAL A 122 -4.07 -7.33 -15.35
N GLU A 123 -2.82 -7.75 -15.15
CA GLU A 123 -1.94 -7.31 -14.06
C GLU A 123 -1.68 -5.80 -14.00
N ARG A 124 -1.80 -5.08 -15.14
CA ARG A 124 -1.58 -3.63 -15.25
C ARG A 124 -2.88 -2.82 -15.20
N ASP A 125 -4.05 -3.48 -15.13
CA ASP A 125 -5.34 -2.80 -15.20
C ASP A 125 -5.83 -2.37 -13.81
N LEU A 126 -5.87 -1.05 -13.59
CA LEU A 126 -6.38 -0.45 -12.36
C LEU A 126 -7.84 -0.80 -12.06
N ALA A 127 -8.69 -0.90 -13.09
CA ALA A 127 -10.10 -1.19 -12.91
C ALA A 127 -10.30 -2.59 -12.29
N VAL A 128 -9.47 -3.55 -12.68
CA VAL A 128 -9.49 -4.93 -12.17
C VAL A 128 -9.13 -4.95 -10.68
N TYR A 129 -8.09 -4.23 -10.26
CA TYR A 129 -7.76 -4.11 -8.84
C TYR A 129 -8.88 -3.46 -8.02
N ASN A 130 -9.52 -2.41 -8.54
CA ASN A 130 -10.67 -1.78 -7.88
C ASN A 130 -11.86 -2.76 -7.77
N GLN A 131 -12.06 -3.63 -8.75
CA GLN A 131 -13.07 -4.70 -8.66
C GLN A 131 -12.71 -5.74 -7.60
N LEU A 132 -11.44 -6.18 -7.52
CA LEU A 132 -10.99 -7.09 -6.47
C LEU A 132 -11.20 -6.50 -5.07
N LEU A 133 -10.93 -5.20 -4.90
CA LEU A 133 -11.20 -4.50 -3.63
C LEU A 133 -12.70 -4.43 -3.32
N ASN A 134 -13.58 -4.28 -4.32
CA ASN A 134 -15.04 -4.28 -4.12
C ASN A 134 -15.59 -5.63 -3.60
N ILE A 135 -14.82 -6.72 -3.74
CA ILE A 135 -15.20 -8.02 -3.20
C ILE A 135 -15.26 -7.96 -1.66
N PHE A 136 -14.41 -7.18 -0.99
CA PHE A 136 -14.47 -7.06 0.46
C PHE A 136 -15.83 -6.53 0.96
N PRO A 137 -16.32 -7.00 2.12
CA PRO A 137 -17.49 -6.40 2.74
C PRO A 137 -17.16 -4.97 3.23
N LYS A 138 -18.02 -4.01 2.87
CA LYS A 138 -17.85 -2.60 3.24
C LYS A 138 -18.28 -2.38 4.68
N GLU A 139 -17.59 -1.48 5.38
CA GLU A 139 -17.87 -1.05 6.77
C GLU A 139 -17.77 -2.14 7.86
N VAL A 140 -17.49 -3.40 7.49
CA VAL A 140 -17.36 -4.52 8.43
C VAL A 140 -16.04 -4.49 9.18
N PHE A 141 -14.94 -4.15 8.50
CA PHE A 141 -13.60 -4.18 9.10
C PHE A 141 -13.17 -2.85 9.73
N ARG A 142 -14.07 -1.85 9.76
CA ARG A 142 -13.78 -0.55 10.35
C ARG A 142 -13.77 -0.65 11.88
N PRO A 143 -12.67 -0.28 12.56
CA PRO A 143 -12.64 -0.21 14.02
C PRO A 143 -13.66 0.81 14.54
N ARG A 144 -14.54 0.38 15.45
CA ARG A 144 -15.58 1.22 16.06
C ARG A 144 -15.10 1.83 17.39
N ASN A 145 -14.28 1.10 18.12
CA ASN A 145 -13.84 1.46 19.47
C ASN A 145 -12.32 1.74 19.54
N ILE A 146 -11.89 2.43 20.60
CA ILE A 146 -10.46 2.75 20.83
C ILE A 146 -9.64 1.47 20.98
N ILE A 147 -10.15 0.46 21.70
CA ILE A 147 -9.45 -0.82 21.90
C ILE A 147 -9.20 -1.53 20.56
N GLN A 148 -10.21 -1.54 19.66
CA GLN A 148 -10.06 -2.11 18.31
C GLN A 148 -9.10 -1.31 17.42
N ARG A 149 -8.79 -0.06 17.77
CA ARG A 149 -7.79 0.74 17.07
C ARG A 149 -6.38 0.49 17.62
N ILE A 150 -6.27 0.20 18.91
CA ILE A 150 -5.00 -0.14 19.56
C ILE A 150 -4.51 -1.49 19.05
N PHE A 151 -5.40 -2.49 18.98
CA PHE A 151 -5.08 -3.81 18.43
C PHE A 151 -5.33 -3.86 16.92
N VAL A 152 -4.64 -4.80 16.25
CA VAL A 152 -4.83 -5.01 14.81
C VAL A 152 -6.20 -5.66 14.57
N HIS A 153 -7.18 -4.87 14.13
CA HIS A 153 -8.53 -5.34 13.83
C HIS A 153 -8.58 -6.04 12.47
N TYR A 154 -8.96 -7.32 12.41
CA TYR A 154 -8.98 -8.12 11.17
C TYR A 154 -7.62 -8.20 10.43
N PRO A 155 -6.58 -8.78 11.07
CA PRO A 155 -5.22 -8.79 10.53
C PRO A 155 -5.12 -9.47 9.17
N ARG A 156 -5.74 -10.65 8.99
CA ARG A 156 -5.70 -11.41 7.73
C ARG A 156 -6.31 -10.66 6.55
N GLN A 157 -7.40 -9.93 6.80
CA GLN A 157 -8.09 -9.13 5.78
C GLN A 157 -7.26 -7.91 5.40
N GLN A 158 -6.64 -7.26 6.39
CA GLN A 158 -5.73 -6.15 6.14
C GLN A 158 -4.48 -6.60 5.36
N GLU A 159 -3.90 -7.75 5.69
CA GLU A 159 -2.81 -8.38 4.91
C GLU A 159 -3.21 -8.60 3.45
N CYS A 160 -4.41 -9.14 3.19
CA CYS A 160 -4.92 -9.32 1.84
C CYS A 160 -5.07 -7.97 1.09
N GLY A 161 -5.62 -6.94 1.76
CA GLY A 161 -5.70 -5.60 1.18
C GLY A 161 -4.33 -4.97 0.89
N ILE A 162 -3.32 -5.24 1.73
CA ILE A 162 -1.94 -4.82 1.48
C ILE A 162 -1.37 -5.57 0.27
N ALA A 163 -1.61 -6.88 0.15
CA ALA A 163 -1.13 -7.69 -0.96
C ALA A 163 -1.68 -7.18 -2.32
N VAL A 164 -2.94 -6.74 -2.37
CA VAL A 164 -3.50 -6.08 -3.57
C VAL A 164 -2.70 -4.83 -3.93
N LEU A 165 -2.46 -3.94 -2.96
CA LEU A 165 -1.71 -2.69 -3.19
C LEU A 165 -0.22 -2.93 -3.50
N GLU A 166 0.38 -3.95 -2.91
CA GLU A 166 1.74 -4.38 -3.17
C GLU A 166 1.87 -4.93 -4.59
N GLN A 167 0.90 -5.72 -5.06
CA GLN A 167 0.89 -6.17 -6.44
C GLN A 167 0.72 -5.02 -7.43
N MET A 168 -0.11 -4.03 -7.12
CA MET A 168 -0.21 -2.80 -7.91
C MET A 168 1.15 -2.08 -7.99
N GLU A 169 1.86 -1.95 -6.87
CA GLU A 169 3.20 -1.37 -6.82
C GLU A 169 4.18 -2.14 -7.72
N ASN A 170 4.21 -3.47 -7.59
CA ASN A 170 5.10 -4.33 -8.36
C ASN A 170 4.87 -4.24 -9.88
N HIS A 171 3.63 -4.03 -10.32
CA HIS A 171 3.29 -3.90 -11.75
C HIS A 171 3.25 -2.45 -12.24
N GLY A 172 3.67 -1.48 -11.42
CA GLY A 172 3.75 -0.09 -11.87
C GLY A 172 2.39 0.61 -11.97
N VAL A 173 1.36 0.15 -11.24
CA VAL A 173 -0.02 0.66 -11.30
C VAL A 173 -0.29 1.63 -10.14
N MET A 174 -0.63 2.88 -10.48
CA MET A 174 -0.93 3.92 -9.49
C MET A 174 -2.40 3.85 -9.02
N PRO A 175 -2.67 3.78 -7.70
CA PRO A 175 -4.02 3.86 -7.14
C PRO A 175 -4.71 5.20 -7.43
N ASN A 176 -6.01 5.15 -7.77
CA ASN A 176 -6.84 6.34 -8.01
C ASN A 176 -7.61 6.79 -6.75
N LYS A 177 -8.49 7.79 -6.92
CA LYS A 177 -9.40 8.26 -5.87
C LYS A 177 -10.43 7.20 -5.47
N GLU A 178 -10.83 6.33 -6.40
CA GLU A 178 -11.77 5.24 -6.12
C GLU A 178 -11.13 4.18 -5.23
N THR A 179 -9.87 3.79 -5.50
CA THR A 179 -9.10 2.87 -4.66
C THR A 179 -9.03 3.40 -3.22
N GLU A 180 -8.75 4.68 -3.05
CA GLU A 180 -8.75 5.34 -1.74
C GLU A 180 -10.12 5.28 -1.07
N PHE A 181 -11.18 5.61 -1.81
CA PHE A 181 -12.55 5.56 -1.31
C PHE A 181 -12.93 4.15 -0.85
N LEU A 182 -12.61 3.12 -1.64
CA LEU A 182 -12.85 1.72 -1.30
C LEU A 182 -12.12 1.31 -0.02
N LEU A 183 -10.84 1.62 0.11
CA LEU A 183 -10.07 1.28 1.31
C LEU A 183 -10.61 1.98 2.56
N ILE A 184 -11.06 3.23 2.45
CA ILE A 184 -11.73 3.95 3.54
C ILE A 184 -13.05 3.28 3.93
N GLN A 185 -13.85 2.84 2.96
CA GLN A 185 -15.10 2.12 3.24
C GLN A 185 -14.85 0.74 3.85
N ILE A 186 -13.86 0.00 3.37
CA ILE A 186 -13.59 -1.38 3.77
C ILE A 186 -12.90 -1.42 5.14
N PHE A 187 -11.74 -0.76 5.27
CA PHE A 187 -10.85 -0.86 6.45
C PHE A 187 -10.85 0.39 7.34
N GLY A 188 -11.25 1.55 6.79
CA GLY A 188 -11.20 2.82 7.49
C GLY A 188 -9.86 3.56 7.36
N ARG A 189 -9.86 4.86 7.70
CA ARG A 189 -8.75 5.80 7.46
C ARG A 189 -7.43 5.44 8.14
N LYS A 190 -7.48 4.79 9.31
CA LYS A 190 -6.31 4.47 10.15
C LYS A 190 -5.90 3.00 10.07
N SER A 191 -6.12 2.37 8.92
CA SER A 191 -5.80 0.96 8.69
C SER A 191 -4.44 0.79 8.00
N TYR A 192 -3.87 -0.42 8.07
CA TYR A 192 -2.60 -0.72 7.40
C TYR A 192 -2.68 -0.64 5.86
N PRO A 193 -3.76 -1.10 5.19
CA PRO A 193 -3.94 -0.84 3.76
C PRO A 193 -3.93 0.64 3.41
N MET A 194 -4.56 1.49 4.24
CA MET A 194 -4.50 2.94 4.04
C MET A 194 -3.08 3.50 4.20
N LEU A 195 -2.31 2.99 5.17
CA LEU A 195 -0.91 3.38 5.34
C LEU A 195 -0.05 2.98 4.13
N LYS A 196 -0.25 1.77 3.58
CA LYS A 196 0.40 1.32 2.34
C LYS A 196 0.02 2.21 1.16
N LEU A 197 -1.26 2.55 1.00
CA LEU A 197 -1.73 3.49 -0.04
C LEU A 197 -1.03 4.84 0.06
N VAL A 198 -0.96 5.45 1.24
CA VAL A 198 -0.31 6.75 1.44
C VAL A 198 1.18 6.68 1.10
N ARG A 199 1.87 5.62 1.53
CA ARG A 199 3.29 5.39 1.19
C ARG A 199 3.47 5.24 -0.31
N LEU A 200 2.62 4.45 -0.96
CA LEU A 200 2.66 4.27 -2.41
C LEU A 200 2.43 5.61 -3.12
N LYS A 201 1.39 6.37 -2.75
CA LYS A 201 1.13 7.70 -3.35
C LYS A 201 2.29 8.68 -3.19
N LEU A 202 3.01 8.62 -2.07
CA LEU A 202 4.15 9.50 -1.79
C LEU A 202 5.42 9.08 -2.52
N TRP A 203 5.77 7.80 -2.45
CA TRP A 203 7.07 7.29 -2.89
C TRP A 203 7.08 6.83 -4.34
N PHE A 204 5.97 6.30 -4.84
CA PHE A 204 5.89 5.71 -6.17
C PHE A 204 6.21 6.71 -7.29
N PRO A 205 5.67 7.95 -7.31
CA PRO A 205 6.04 8.93 -8.34
C PRO A 205 7.51 9.35 -8.26
N ARG A 206 8.10 9.30 -7.06
CA ARG A 206 9.53 9.60 -6.88
C ARG A 206 10.35 8.50 -7.53
N PHE A 207 10.08 7.23 -7.21
CA PHE A 207 10.84 6.09 -7.75
C PHE A 207 10.67 5.91 -9.25
N MET A 208 9.47 6.13 -9.80
CA MET A 208 9.23 6.06 -11.24
C MET A 208 10.06 7.08 -12.04
N ASN A 209 10.43 8.20 -11.42
CA ASN A 209 11.15 9.29 -12.07
C ASN A 209 12.61 9.42 -11.59
N VAL A 210 13.15 8.42 -10.87
CA VAL A 210 14.57 8.43 -10.44
C VAL A 210 15.52 8.26 -11.62
N ASN A 211 15.16 7.41 -12.60
CA ASN A 211 16.02 7.12 -13.72
C ASN A 211 15.87 8.18 -14.82
N PRO A 212 16.93 8.93 -15.19
CA PRO A 212 16.88 9.91 -16.27
C PRO A 212 16.66 9.29 -17.66
N PHE A 213 16.94 7.99 -17.82
CA PHE A 213 16.77 7.25 -19.08
C PHE A 213 15.87 6.02 -18.86
N PRO A 214 14.54 6.21 -18.78
CA PRO A 214 13.62 5.11 -18.55
C PRO A 214 13.65 4.15 -19.74
N VAL A 215 13.83 2.86 -19.45
CA VAL A 215 13.73 1.81 -20.47
C VAL A 215 12.25 1.59 -20.80
N PRO A 216 11.86 1.54 -22.08
CA PRO A 216 10.51 1.16 -22.49
C PRO A 216 10.11 -0.18 -21.86
N ARG A 217 8.87 -0.27 -21.35
CA ARG A 217 8.42 -1.47 -20.62
C ARG A 217 8.29 -2.69 -21.52
N ASP A 218 7.86 -2.46 -22.75
CA ASP A 218 7.74 -3.50 -23.77
C ASP A 218 8.90 -3.27 -24.75
N LEU A 219 9.87 -4.18 -24.69
CA LEU A 219 11.03 -4.15 -25.55
C LEU A 219 10.67 -4.75 -26.90
N PRO A 220 11.23 -4.23 -28.01
CA PRO A 220 11.14 -4.91 -29.29
C PRO A 220 11.69 -6.33 -29.15
N GLN A 221 11.01 -7.30 -29.77
CA GLN A 221 11.44 -8.70 -29.73
C GLN A 221 12.61 -8.96 -30.70
N ASP A 222 12.82 -8.06 -31.67
CA ASP A 222 13.87 -8.20 -32.65
C ASP A 222 15.24 -7.88 -32.04
N PRO A 223 16.21 -8.82 -32.12
CA PRO A 223 17.53 -8.66 -31.50
C PRO A 223 18.36 -7.52 -32.13
N VAL A 224 18.06 -7.16 -33.38
CA VAL A 224 18.73 -6.05 -34.09
C VAL A 224 18.29 -4.70 -33.55
N GLU A 225 17.03 -4.57 -33.11
CA GLU A 225 16.52 -3.33 -32.50
C GLU A 225 16.96 -3.17 -31.03
N LEU A 226 17.50 -4.24 -30.44
CA LEU A 226 18.01 -4.28 -29.06
C LEU A 226 19.51 -4.00 -28.94
N ALA A 227 20.29 -4.18 -30.02
CA ALA A 227 21.75 -4.07 -30.07
C ALA A 227 22.24 -2.64 -30.34
#